data_AF-A0A553DJS7-F1
#
_entry.id   AF-A0A553DJS7-F1
#
_cell.length_a   1.000
_cell.length_b   1.000
_cell.length_c   1.000
_cell.angle_alpha   90.00
_cell.angle_beta   90.00
_cell.angle_gamma   90.00
#
_symmetry.space_group_name_H-M   'P 1'
#
loop_
_entity.id
_entity.type
_entity.pdbx_description
1 polymer ?
#
loop_
_entity_poly.entity_id
_entity_poly.type
_entity_poly.pdbx_seq_one_letter_code
_entity_poly.pdbx_strand_id
1 'polypeptide(L)'
;MEKEELNKIIEKIENENSKEKAFFGIHYLEAGDELFIKANKYGLELFANELLKASRDTDEIIGNSEKNILTFDPKAKWITGDIWVAYIEPKAENRIDIKDEPYVRNWKDKIVEYGFLAILGLIVLIFIVGVKTVFSWFF
;
A
#
# COMPACT_ATOMS: atom_id res chain seq x y z
N MET A 1 -19.52 20.08 -4.85
CA MET A 1 -19.38 20.95 -3.66
C MET A 1 -18.49 22.09 -4.09
N GLU A 2 -18.82 23.33 -3.72
CA GLU A 2 -17.98 24.47 -4.06
C GLU A 2 -16.66 24.41 -3.28
N LYS A 3 -15.55 24.85 -3.90
CA LYS A 3 -14.20 24.79 -3.31
C LYS A 3 -14.14 25.51 -1.96
N GLU A 4 -14.86 26.61 -1.82
CA GLU A 4 -14.94 27.39 -0.58
C GLU A 4 -15.67 26.65 0.54
N GLU A 5 -16.76 25.96 0.24
CA GLU A 5 -17.49 25.16 1.23
C GLU A 5 -16.65 23.97 1.70
N LEU A 6 -15.96 23.31 0.76
CA LEU A 6 -15.05 22.22 1.05
C LEU A 6 -13.90 22.67 1.97
N ASN A 7 -13.30 23.82 1.68
CA ASN A 7 -12.22 24.37 2.52
C ASN A 7 -12.69 24.69 3.94
N LYS A 8 -13.90 25.23 4.11
CA LYS A 8 -14.47 25.48 5.45
C LYS A 8 -14.66 24.19 6.25
N ILE A 9 -15.08 23.11 5.59
CA ILE A 9 -15.21 21.79 6.24
C ILE A 9 -13.83 21.26 6.64
N ILE A 10 -12.85 21.34 5.74
CA ILE A 10 -11.48 20.90 6.00
C ILE A 10 -10.89 21.63 7.20
N GLU A 11 -10.92 22.97 7.18
CA GLU A 11 -10.39 23.80 8.27
C GLU A 11 -11.09 23.52 9.61
N LYS A 12 -12.41 23.33 9.58
CA LYS A 12 -13.15 22.97 10.80
C LYS A 12 -12.66 21.66 11.38
N ILE A 13 -12.51 20.62 10.56
CA ILE A 13 -12.04 19.31 11.01
C ILE A 13 -10.63 19.42 11.58
N GLU A 14 -9.73 20.16 10.93
CA GLU A 14 -8.35 20.35 11.41
C GLU A 14 -8.28 21.07 12.76
N ASN A 15 -9.12 22.07 12.97
CA ASN A 15 -9.13 22.86 14.19
C ASN A 15 -9.77 22.14 15.38
N GLU A 16 -10.79 21.30 15.12
CA GLU A 16 -11.53 20.59 16.18
C GLU A 16 -10.88 19.27 16.60
N ASN A 17 -9.97 18.71 15.78
CA ASN A 17 -9.41 17.38 16.02
C ASN A 17 -7.93 17.40 16.44
N SER A 18 -7.64 16.76 17.58
CA SER A 18 -6.28 16.59 18.08
C SER A 18 -5.61 15.37 17.46
N LYS A 19 -4.52 15.60 16.69
CA LYS A 19 -3.67 14.52 16.16
C LYS A 19 -3.03 13.65 17.24
N GLU A 20 -2.79 14.19 18.43
CA GLU A 20 -2.19 13.43 19.55
C GLU A 20 -3.15 12.43 20.17
N LYS A 21 -4.45 12.74 20.14
CA LYS A 21 -5.51 11.85 20.66
C LYS A 21 -6.07 10.93 19.60
N ALA A 22 -5.75 11.15 18.33
CA ALA A 22 -6.30 10.42 17.21
C ALA A 22 -5.63 9.05 17.03
N PHE A 23 -6.42 8.07 16.62
CA PHE A 23 -5.91 6.87 15.97
C PHE A 23 -6.86 6.41 14.87
N PHE A 24 -6.29 5.98 13.76
CA PHE A 24 -6.99 5.38 12.63
C PHE A 24 -6.14 4.23 12.08
N GLY A 25 -6.73 3.07 11.84
CA GLY A 25 -6.00 1.98 11.21
C GLY A 25 -6.87 0.96 10.52
N ILE A 26 -6.32 0.40 9.44
CA ILE A 26 -6.91 -0.73 8.71
C ILE A 26 -6.17 -1.98 9.16
N HIS A 27 -6.95 -2.96 9.60
CA HIS A 27 -6.48 -4.20 10.19
C HIS A 27 -7.03 -5.40 9.43
N TYR A 28 -6.30 -6.50 9.50
CA TYR A 28 -6.69 -7.79 8.93
C TYR A 28 -7.02 -8.77 10.04
N LEU A 29 -8.14 -9.49 9.91
CA LEU A 29 -8.49 -10.58 10.81
C LEU A 29 -7.91 -11.90 10.26
N GLU A 30 -6.89 -12.45 10.94
CA GLU A 30 -6.18 -13.67 10.49
C GLU A 30 -7.07 -14.87 10.17
N ALA A 31 -8.25 -14.95 10.79
CA ALA A 31 -9.16 -16.08 10.65
C ALA A 31 -10.35 -15.85 9.70
N GLY A 32 -10.47 -14.68 9.04
CA GLY A 32 -11.72 -14.28 8.39
C GLY A 32 -11.63 -13.69 6.99
N ASP A 33 -10.45 -13.56 6.38
CA ASP A 33 -10.27 -12.81 5.11
C ASP A 33 -10.92 -11.39 5.13
N GLU A 34 -11.15 -10.84 6.32
CA GLU A 34 -11.90 -9.61 6.54
C GLU A 34 -10.96 -8.47 6.93
N LEU A 35 -11.18 -7.32 6.30
CA LEU A 35 -10.55 -6.05 6.65
C LEU A 35 -11.50 -5.21 7.49
N PHE A 36 -10.97 -4.60 8.55
CA PHE A 36 -11.75 -3.71 9.40
C PHE A 36 -10.97 -2.46 9.80
N ILE A 37 -11.71 -1.38 10.06
CA ILE A 37 -11.15 -0.12 10.55
C ILE A 37 -11.24 -0.11 12.07
N LYS A 38 -10.12 0.14 12.74
CA LYS A 38 -10.06 0.45 14.17
C LYS A 38 -9.63 1.91 14.32
N ALA A 39 -10.55 2.75 14.75
CA ALA A 39 -10.32 4.18 14.87
C ALA A 39 -11.13 4.77 16.02
N ASN A 40 -10.70 5.93 16.54
CA ASN A 40 -11.58 6.78 17.33
C ASN A 40 -12.18 7.91 16.49
N LYS A 41 -13.09 8.68 17.10
CA LYS A 41 -13.73 9.84 16.45
C LYS A 41 -12.70 10.77 15.78
N TYR A 42 -11.65 11.15 16.53
CA TYR A 42 -10.62 12.06 16.01
C TYR A 42 -9.87 11.50 14.80
N GLY A 43 -9.50 10.21 14.84
CA GLY A 43 -8.83 9.56 13.71
C GLY A 43 -9.73 9.36 12.50
N LEU A 44 -11.01 9.05 12.69
CA LEU A 44 -11.98 8.97 11.59
C LEU A 44 -12.15 10.31 10.90
N GLU A 45 -12.34 11.38 11.68
CA GLU A 45 -12.52 12.73 11.13
C GLU A 45 -11.25 13.22 10.44
N LEU A 46 -10.07 13.01 11.03
CA LEU A 46 -8.80 13.37 10.39
C LEU A 46 -8.53 12.56 9.12
N PHE A 47 -8.84 11.27 9.09
CA PHE A 47 -8.68 10.47 7.88
C PHE A 47 -9.64 10.91 6.78
N ALA A 48 -10.90 11.16 7.12
CA ALA A 48 -11.87 11.76 6.20
C ALA A 48 -11.36 13.11 5.68
N ASN A 49 -10.73 13.93 6.52
CA ASN A 49 -10.15 15.20 6.11
C ASN A 49 -9.04 15.05 5.07
N GLU A 50 -8.17 14.04 5.21
CA GLU A 50 -7.15 13.75 4.20
C GLU A 50 -7.79 13.35 2.86
N LEU A 51 -8.90 12.59 2.88
CA LEU A 51 -9.66 12.27 1.67
C LEU A 51 -10.32 13.52 1.05
N LEU A 52 -10.82 14.45 1.87
CA LEU A 52 -11.41 15.70 1.40
C LEU A 52 -10.37 16.62 0.75
N LYS A 53 -9.17 16.74 1.33
CA LYS A 53 -8.05 17.44 0.70
C LYS A 53 -7.67 16.80 -0.63
N ALA A 54 -7.58 15.48 -0.66
CA ALA A 54 -7.27 14.75 -1.87
C ALA A 54 -8.31 14.99 -2.98
N SER A 55 -9.60 14.97 -2.62
CA SER A 55 -10.70 15.29 -3.53
C SER A 55 -10.60 16.72 -4.07
N ARG A 56 -10.31 17.72 -3.21
CA ARG A 56 -10.12 19.11 -3.62
C ARG A 56 -8.98 19.28 -4.63
N ASP A 57 -7.90 18.55 -4.43
CA ASP A 57 -6.66 18.70 -5.20
C ASP A 57 -6.63 17.78 -6.45
N THR A 58 -7.66 16.93 -6.62
CA THR A 58 -7.73 15.93 -7.68
C THR A 58 -7.71 16.55 -9.09
N ASP A 59 -8.49 17.60 -9.32
CA ASP A 59 -8.60 18.26 -10.64
C ASP A 59 -7.26 18.87 -11.11
N GLU A 60 -6.39 19.24 -10.18
CA GLU A 60 -5.07 19.83 -10.48
C GLU A 60 -4.01 18.76 -10.82
N ILE A 61 -4.28 17.50 -10.51
CA ILE A 61 -3.34 16.38 -10.59
C ILE A 61 -3.72 15.42 -11.71
N ILE A 62 -5.02 15.31 -12.01
CA ILE A 62 -5.49 14.54 -13.17
C ILE A 62 -4.89 15.12 -14.45
N GLY A 63 -4.19 14.26 -15.21
CA GLY A 63 -3.54 14.65 -16.46
C GLY A 63 -2.14 15.27 -16.31
N ASN A 64 -1.66 15.44 -15.08
CA ASN A 64 -0.28 15.86 -14.84
C ASN A 64 0.66 14.64 -14.90
N SER A 65 1.52 14.60 -15.92
CA SER A 65 2.44 13.47 -16.15
C SER A 65 3.56 13.34 -15.12
N GLU A 66 3.86 14.41 -14.37
CA GLU A 66 4.94 14.43 -13.37
C GLU A 66 4.43 14.17 -11.96
N LYS A 67 3.16 14.46 -11.70
CA LYS A 67 2.52 14.31 -10.39
C LYS A 67 1.14 13.72 -10.59
N ASN A 68 1.05 12.39 -10.49
CA ASN A 68 -0.18 11.63 -10.69
C ASN A 68 -0.68 10.92 -9.42
N ILE A 69 -0.04 11.16 -8.27
CA ILE A 69 -0.43 10.60 -6.98
C ILE A 69 -0.50 11.67 -5.89
N LEU A 70 -1.36 11.42 -4.93
CA LEU A 70 -1.54 12.19 -3.70
C LEU A 70 -1.08 11.32 -2.52
N THR A 71 0.07 11.65 -1.93
CA THR A 71 0.64 10.86 -0.83
C THR A 71 0.10 11.31 0.51
N PHE A 72 -0.26 10.36 1.37
CA PHE A 72 -0.51 10.66 2.78
C PHE A 72 0.82 10.86 3.53
N ASP A 73 0.79 11.56 4.67
CA ASP A 73 1.98 11.78 5.48
C ASP A 73 2.48 10.46 6.11
N PRO A 74 3.66 9.93 5.68
CA PRO A 74 4.20 8.68 6.21
C PRO A 74 4.65 8.78 7.68
N LYS A 75 4.73 9.99 8.24
CA LYS A 75 5.11 10.25 9.64
C LYS A 75 3.91 10.50 10.55
N ALA A 76 2.69 10.38 10.03
CA ALA A 76 1.47 10.57 10.80
C ALA A 76 1.34 9.47 11.88
N LYS A 77 1.77 9.79 13.11
CA LYS A 77 1.73 8.85 14.25
C LYS A 77 0.33 8.33 14.61
N TRP A 78 -0.71 9.06 14.20
CA TRP A 78 -2.11 8.71 14.44
C TRP A 78 -2.65 7.72 13.40
N ILE A 79 -1.93 7.47 12.29
CA ILE A 79 -2.26 6.38 11.38
C ILE A 79 -1.48 5.14 11.83
N THR A 80 -2.21 4.11 12.19
CA THR A 80 -1.72 2.83 12.73
C THR A 80 -2.29 1.69 11.90
N GLY A 81 -1.83 0.45 12.05
CA GLY A 81 -2.49 -0.72 11.47
C GLY A 81 -1.61 -1.58 10.59
N ASP A 82 -2.18 -2.70 10.16
CA ASP A 82 -1.49 -3.75 9.42
C ASP A 82 -1.42 -3.39 7.92
N ILE A 83 -2.41 -2.63 7.44
CA ILE A 83 -2.47 -2.14 6.07
C ILE A 83 -2.26 -0.63 6.06
N TRP A 84 -1.20 -0.21 5.37
CA TRP A 84 -0.85 1.19 5.17
C TRP A 84 -1.40 1.71 3.84
N VAL A 85 -2.26 2.73 3.88
CA VAL A 85 -2.69 3.45 2.69
C VAL A 85 -1.65 4.52 2.37
N ALA A 86 -0.82 4.29 1.36
CA ALA A 86 0.31 5.17 1.05
C ALA A 86 -0.09 6.41 0.23
N TYR A 87 -0.97 6.24 -0.74
CA TYR A 87 -1.35 7.30 -1.67
C TYR A 87 -2.74 7.06 -2.26
N ILE A 88 -3.28 8.12 -2.84
CA ILE A 88 -4.43 8.09 -3.75
C ILE A 88 -3.89 8.31 -5.16
N GLU A 89 -4.34 7.50 -6.11
CA GLU A 89 -4.11 7.70 -7.54
C GLU A 89 -5.42 8.20 -8.16
N PRO A 90 -5.55 9.50 -8.43
CA PRO A 90 -6.76 10.03 -9.03
C PRO A 90 -6.92 9.54 -10.47
N LYS A 91 -8.15 9.19 -10.84
CA LYS A 91 -8.52 8.72 -12.17
C LYS A 91 -9.56 9.67 -12.76
N ALA A 92 -9.38 10.04 -14.02
CA ALA A 92 -10.35 10.86 -14.76
C ALA A 92 -11.54 10.01 -15.22
N GLU A 93 -11.31 8.70 -15.34
CA GLU A 93 -12.28 7.72 -15.79
C GLU A 93 -13.43 7.60 -14.80
N ASN A 94 -14.66 7.54 -15.31
CA ASN A 94 -15.80 7.19 -14.48
C ASN A 94 -15.74 5.70 -14.14
N ARG A 95 -16.34 5.31 -13.00
CA ARG A 95 -16.37 3.90 -12.54
C ARG A 95 -16.80 2.90 -13.62
N ILE A 96 -17.65 3.31 -14.57
CA ILE A 96 -18.17 2.45 -15.65
C ILE A 96 -17.06 2.04 -16.63
N ASP A 97 -15.99 2.84 -16.74
CA ASP A 97 -14.90 2.67 -17.70
C ASP A 97 -13.68 1.95 -17.10
N ILE A 98 -13.63 1.79 -15.77
CA ILE A 98 -12.58 1.06 -15.09
C ILE A 98 -12.85 -0.44 -15.23
N LYS A 99 -12.11 -1.11 -16.12
CA LYS A 99 -12.01 -2.56 -16.11
C LYS A 99 -11.06 -2.94 -14.97
N ASP A 100 -11.54 -3.75 -14.03
CA ASP A 100 -10.65 -4.43 -13.07
C ASP A 100 -9.69 -5.32 -13.89
N GLU A 101 -8.51 -4.81 -14.21
CA GLU A 101 -7.49 -5.62 -14.85
C GLU A 101 -6.94 -6.59 -13.80
N PRO A 102 -7.13 -7.91 -13.97
CA PRO A 102 -6.56 -8.88 -13.04
C PRO A 102 -5.04 -8.72 -13.04
N TYR A 103 -4.43 -8.81 -11.85
CA TYR A 103 -2.97 -8.72 -11.68
C TYR A 103 -2.24 -9.55 -12.75
N VAL A 104 -1.53 -8.86 -13.65
CA VAL A 104 -0.71 -9.51 -14.67
C VAL A 104 0.67 -9.78 -14.09
N ARG A 105 0.93 -11.06 -13.82
CA ARG A 105 2.21 -11.55 -13.28
C ARG A 105 3.39 -10.99 -14.09
N ASN A 106 4.24 -10.22 -13.45
CA ASN A 106 5.30 -9.49 -14.13
C ASN A 106 6.48 -10.44 -14.46
N TRP A 107 7.18 -10.22 -15.57
CA TRP A 107 8.38 -10.98 -15.97
C TRP A 107 9.45 -11.11 -14.87
N LYS A 108 9.57 -10.09 -14.02
CA LYS A 108 10.47 -10.11 -12.84
C LYS A 108 10.08 -11.19 -11.83
N ASP A 109 8.79 -11.41 -11.61
CA ASP A 109 8.30 -12.44 -10.70
C ASP A 109 8.68 -13.84 -11.19
N LYS A 110 8.68 -14.06 -12.52
CA LYS A 110 9.14 -15.31 -13.13
C LYS A 110 10.64 -15.53 -12.93
N ILE A 111 11.47 -14.49 -13.06
CA ILE A 111 12.93 -14.60 -12.90
C ILE A 111 13.29 -15.00 -11.46
N VAL A 112 12.59 -14.45 -10.46
CA VAL A 112 12.82 -14.81 -9.05
C VAL A 112 12.47 -16.28 -8.80
N GLU A 113 11.35 -16.76 -9.34
CA GLU A 113 10.91 -18.15 -9.20
C GLU A 113 11.91 -19.13 -9.85
N TYR A 114 12.34 -18.87 -11.09
CA TYR A 114 13.34 -19.69 -11.76
C TYR A 114 14.74 -19.58 -11.15
N GLY A 115 15.09 -18.40 -10.62
CA GLY A 115 16.36 -18.16 -9.94
C GLY A 115 16.48 -19.04 -8.68
N PHE A 116 15.41 -19.15 -7.89
CA PHE A 116 15.42 -20.00 -6.70
C PHE A 116 15.62 -21.47 -7.05
N LEU A 117 14.94 -21.98 -8.09
CA LEU A 117 15.11 -23.36 -8.56
C LEU A 117 16.52 -23.64 -9.06
N ALA A 118 17.14 -22.69 -9.78
CA ALA A 118 18.52 -22.81 -10.25
C ALA A 118 19.53 -22.88 -9.09
N ILE A 119 19.35 -22.03 -8.08
CA ILE A 119 20.20 -22.04 -6.87
C ILE A 119 20.04 -23.37 -6.12
N LEU A 120 18.81 -23.87 -5.98
CA LEU A 120 18.55 -25.15 -5.32
C LEU A 120 19.25 -26.30 -6.06
N GLY A 121 19.18 -26.33 -7.40
CA GLY A 121 19.86 -27.31 -8.23
C GLY A 121 21.39 -27.26 -8.09
N LEU A 122 21.96 -26.05 -8.01
CA LEU A 122 23.39 -25.86 -7.79
C LEU A 122 23.84 -26.41 -6.43
N ILE A 123 23.06 -26.16 -5.37
CA ILE A 123 23.34 -26.67 -4.02
C ILE A 123 23.36 -28.21 -4.03
N VAL A 124 22.39 -28.85 -4.69
CA VAL A 124 22.34 -30.31 -4.81
C VAL A 124 23.56 -30.86 -5.56
N LEU A 125 23.98 -30.21 -6.65
CA LEU A 125 25.19 -30.60 -7.39
C LEU A 125 26.45 -30.48 -6.53
N ILE A 126 26.63 -29.36 -5.83
CA ILE A 126 27.76 -29.15 -4.92
C ILE A 126 27.78 -30.22 -3.83
N PHE A 127 26.61 -30.55 -3.27
CA PHE A 127 26.48 -31.59 -2.26
C PHE A 127 26.91 -32.97 -2.79
N ILE A 128 26.45 -33.37 -3.98
CA ILE A 128 26.82 -34.65 -4.61
C ILE A 128 28.33 -34.72 -4.85
N VAL A 129 28.93 -33.65 -5.36
CA VAL A 129 30.38 -33.58 -5.60
C VAL A 129 31.14 -33.69 -4.28
N GLY A 130 30.73 -32.94 -3.24
CA GLY A 130 31.35 -32.99 -1.92
C GLY A 130 31.30 -34.40 -1.31
N VAL A 131 30.15 -35.07 -1.39
CA VAL A 131 29.99 -36.46 -0.94
C VAL A 131 30.94 -37.39 -1.70
N LYS A 132 30.99 -37.30 -3.04
CA LYS A 132 31.89 -38.12 -3.86
C LYS A 132 33.37 -37.91 -3.50
N THR A 133 33.77 -36.66 -3.28
CA THR A 133 35.14 -36.33 -2.87
C THR A 133 35.50 -36.95 -1.53
N VAL A 134 34.60 -36.86 -0.53
CA VAL A 134 34.83 -37.51 0.77
C VAL A 134 34.97 -39.03 0.62
N PHE A 135 34.08 -39.67 -0.15
CA PHE A 135 34.18 -41.12 -0.38
C PHE A 135 35.50 -41.52 -1.07
N SER A 136 36.02 -40.72 -2.00
CA SER A 136 37.32 -40.96 -2.64
C SER A 136 38.53 -40.82 -1.73
N TRP A 137 38.37 -40.26 -0.53
CA TRP A 137 39.44 -40.23 0.47
C TRP A 137 39.48 -41.50 1.33
N PHE A 138 38.37 -42.24 1.39
CA PHE A 138 38.23 -43.44 2.21
C PHE A 138 38.31 -44.76 1.41
N PHE A 139 38.13 -44.71 0.08
CA PHE A 139 38.26 -45.83 -0.86
C PHE A 139 39.25 -45.49 -1.97
#